data_AF-A0A9R0NRY7-F1
#
_entry.id   AF-A0A9R0NRY7-F1
#
_cell.length_a   1.000
_cell.length_b   1.000
_cell.length_c   1.000
_cell.angle_alpha   90.00
_cell.angle_beta   90.00
_cell.angle_gamma   90.00
#
_symmetry.space_group_name_H-M   'P 1'
#
loop_
_entity.id
_entity.type
_entity.pdbx_description
1 polymer ?
#
loop_
_entity_poly.entity_id
_entity_poly.type
_entity_poly.pdbx_seq_one_letter_code
_entity_poly.pdbx_strand_id
1 'polypeptide(L)'
;MNTQSIQRWLGVLGVPPEVVSLGAEVDNAWCLMQGEDEAWEVFWREQGNRYDWARFTSEQVACHYLFGRLAWAQVARGAVGLLPGS
;
A
#
# COMPACT_ATOMS: atom_id res chain seq x y z
N MET A 1 9.10 9.04 -2.83
CA MET A 1 8.36 8.39 -1.75
C MET A 1 9.14 7.16 -1.31
N ASN A 2 9.12 6.85 -0.03
CA ASN A 2 9.80 5.72 0.63
C ASN A 2 8.91 5.22 1.78
N THR A 3 9.33 4.16 2.47
CA THR A 3 8.58 3.57 3.59
C THR A 3 8.31 4.56 4.73
N GLN A 4 9.22 5.50 4.99
CA GLN A 4 9.04 6.53 6.00
C GLN A 4 7.97 7.57 5.64
N SER A 5 7.78 7.86 4.35
CA SER A 5 6.88 8.92 3.88
C SER A 5 5.52 8.41 3.41
N ILE A 6 5.43 7.16 2.95
CA ILE A 6 4.20 6.61 2.36
C ILE A 6 3.03 6.59 3.35
N GLN A 7 3.26 6.23 4.62
CA GLN A 7 2.21 6.14 5.63
C GLN A 7 1.48 7.47 5.81
N ARG A 8 2.22 8.59 5.78
CA ARG A 8 1.64 9.94 5.83
C ARG A 8 0.71 10.20 4.64
N TRP A 9 1.15 9.87 3.42
CA TRP A 9 0.37 10.11 2.21
C TRP A 9 -0.86 9.22 2.10
N LEU A 10 -0.76 7.97 2.57
CA LEU A 10 -1.91 7.07 2.69
C LEU A 10 -2.93 7.59 3.71
N GLY A 11 -2.47 8.18 4.81
CA GLY A 11 -3.35 8.88 5.76
C GLY A 11 -4.08 10.08 5.13
N VAL A 12 -3.39 10.88 4.30
CA VAL A 12 -4.01 12.00 3.54
C VAL A 12 -5.09 11.48 2.58
N LEU A 13 -4.89 10.30 1.99
CA LEU A 13 -5.89 9.64 1.16
C LEU A 13 -7.05 9.02 1.96
N GLY A 14 -7.00 9.02 3.30
CA GLY A 14 -8.00 8.35 4.13
C GLY A 14 -7.91 6.83 4.08
N VAL A 15 -6.72 6.27 3.88
CA VAL A 15 -6.48 4.83 4.02
C VAL A 15 -6.31 4.52 5.52
N PRO A 16 -7.08 3.55 6.07
CA PRO A 16 -6.89 3.15 7.45
C PRO A 16 -5.49 2.57 7.68
N PRO A 17 -4.77 2.94 8.75
CA PRO A 17 -3.41 2.44 9.01
C PRO A 17 -3.38 0.92 9.21
N GLU A 18 -4.45 0.30 9.70
CA GLU A 18 -4.54 -1.13 9.96
C GLU A 18 -4.55 -1.99 8.70
N VAL A 19 -4.93 -1.44 7.53
CA VAL A 19 -4.91 -2.19 6.26
C VAL A 19 -3.56 -2.12 5.55
N VAL A 20 -2.52 -1.56 6.19
CA VAL A 20 -1.17 -1.41 5.65
C VAL A 20 -0.13 -1.79 6.69
N SER A 21 0.77 -2.68 6.32
CA SER A 21 1.93 -3.07 7.14
C SER A 21 3.22 -2.75 6.40
N LEU A 22 4.16 -2.09 7.09
CA LEU A 22 5.46 -1.72 6.56
C LEU A 22 6.55 -2.50 7.30
N GLY A 23 7.33 -3.29 6.57
CA GLY A 23 8.45 -4.08 7.12
C GLY A 23 8.06 -5.36 7.87
N ALA A 24 6.76 -5.67 7.97
CA ALA A 24 6.29 -6.90 8.61
C ALA A 24 5.10 -7.50 7.86
N GLU A 25 4.97 -8.83 7.92
CA GLU A 25 3.79 -9.52 7.41
C GLU A 25 2.66 -9.51 8.43
N VAL A 26 1.52 -8.93 8.05
CA VAL A 26 0.31 -8.86 8.88
C VAL A 26 -0.87 -9.35 8.05
N ASP A 27 -1.66 -10.26 8.61
CA ASP A 27 -2.86 -10.78 7.97
C ASP A 27 -3.94 -9.69 7.85
N ASN A 28 -4.70 -9.71 6.75
CA ASN A 28 -5.69 -8.69 6.38
C ASN A 28 -5.07 -7.29 6.17
N ALA A 29 -3.85 -7.23 5.65
CA ALA A 29 -3.17 -5.98 5.33
C ALA A 29 -2.37 -6.07 4.03
N TRP A 30 -2.22 -4.93 3.38
CA TRP A 30 -1.20 -4.74 2.35
C TRP A 30 0.17 -4.63 3.00
N CYS A 31 1.03 -5.58 2.74
CA CYS A 31 2.40 -5.62 3.25
C CYS A 31 3.35 -5.01 2.21
N LEU A 32 4.21 -4.08 2.64
CA LEU A 32 5.36 -3.57 1.90
C LEU A 32 6.61 -3.82 2.74
N MET A 33 7.50 -4.69 2.27
CA MET A 33 8.70 -5.07 3.03
C MET A 33 9.87 -5.40 2.11
N GLN A 34 11.08 -5.34 2.66
CA GLN A 34 12.27 -5.83 1.99
C GLN A 34 12.43 -7.34 2.28
N GLY A 35 12.51 -8.14 1.23
CA GLY A 35 12.78 -9.58 1.31
C GLY A 35 14.27 -9.89 1.48
N GLU A 36 14.59 -11.19 1.53
CA GLU A 36 15.95 -11.69 1.82
C GLU A 36 17.01 -11.23 0.79
N ASP A 37 16.63 -11.09 -0.48
CA ASP A 37 17.53 -10.66 -1.56
C ASP A 37 17.60 -9.12 -1.73
N GLU A 38 17.32 -8.35 -0.69
CA GLU A 38 17.19 -6.88 -0.71
C GLU A 38 16.09 -6.32 -1.64
N ALA A 39 15.31 -7.19 -2.29
CA ALA A 39 14.21 -6.81 -3.14
C ALA A 39 12.98 -6.37 -2.33
N TRP A 40 12.23 -5.41 -2.87
CA TRP A 40 11.02 -4.90 -2.26
C TRP A 40 9.81 -5.69 -2.74
N GLU A 41 9.02 -6.18 -1.79
CA GLU A 41 7.81 -6.96 -2.05
C GLU A 41 6.58 -6.18 -1.61
N VAL A 42 5.52 -6.27 -2.43
CA VAL A 42 4.21 -5.70 -2.10
C VAL A 42 3.13 -6.73 -2.37
N PHE A 43 2.32 -7.06 -1.37
CA PHE A 43 1.25 -8.07 -1.48
C PHE A 43 0.13 -7.82 -0.46
N TRP A 44 -1.07 -8.31 -0.78
CA TRP A 44 -2.14 -8.46 0.20
C TRP A 44 -1.95 -9.80 0.91
N ARG A 45 -1.99 -9.80 2.23
CA ARG A 45 -1.90 -11.04 3.01
C ARG A 45 -3.24 -11.39 3.61
N GLU A 46 -3.70 -12.60 3.37
CA GLU A 46 -4.98 -13.09 3.88
C GLU A 46 -4.93 -14.60 4.12
N GLN A 47 -5.26 -15.02 5.34
CA GLN A 47 -5.26 -16.42 5.75
C GLN A 47 -3.91 -17.12 5.47
N GLY A 48 -2.81 -16.40 5.70
CA GLY A 48 -1.45 -16.89 5.46
C GLY A 48 -1.02 -16.94 3.98
N ASN A 49 -1.89 -16.59 3.03
CA ASN A 49 -1.54 -16.53 1.61
C ASN A 49 -1.17 -15.10 1.19
N ARG A 50 -0.30 -14.98 0.18
CA ARG A 50 0.07 -13.72 -0.45
C ARG A 50 -0.63 -13.58 -1.80
N TYR A 51 -1.44 -12.53 -1.94
CA TYR A 51 -2.17 -12.18 -3.16
C TYR A 51 -1.62 -10.91 -3.79
N ASP A 52 -1.86 -10.73 -5.09
CA ASP A 52 -1.42 -9.56 -5.87
C ASP A 52 0.06 -9.20 -5.63
N TRP A 53 0.87 -10.26 -5.51
CA TRP A 53 2.28 -10.15 -5.16
C TRP A 53 3.07 -9.54 -6.32
N ALA A 54 3.82 -8.49 -5.99
CA ALA A 54 4.72 -7.83 -6.90
C ALA A 54 6.08 -7.62 -6.22
N ARG A 55 7.14 -7.74 -7.02
CA ARG A 55 8.54 -7.60 -6.57
C ARG A 55 9.23 -6.51 -7.36
N PHE A 56 10.01 -5.69 -6.67
CA PHE A 56 10.70 -4.51 -7.21
C PHE A 56 12.13 -4.43 -6.70
N THR A 57 13.01 -3.80 -7.46
CA THR A 57 14.40 -3.54 -7.04
C THR A 57 14.57 -2.18 -6.36
N SER A 58 13.51 -1.37 -6.31
CA SER A 58 13.54 0.00 -5.78
C SER A 58 12.43 0.22 -4.76
N GLU A 59 12.81 0.69 -3.57
CA GLU A 59 11.89 1.11 -2.52
C GLU A 59 10.87 2.13 -3.06
N GLN A 60 11.36 3.10 -3.82
CA GLN A 60 10.55 4.19 -4.35
C GLN A 60 9.47 3.65 -5.28
N VAL A 61 9.80 2.71 -6.17
CA VAL A 61 8.84 2.13 -7.11
C VAL A 61 7.80 1.29 -6.36
N ALA A 62 8.24 0.45 -5.42
CA ALA A 62 7.34 -0.34 -4.59
C ALA A 62 6.35 0.53 -3.79
N CYS A 63 6.84 1.66 -3.25
CA CYS A 63 6.00 2.62 -2.56
C CYS A 63 4.95 3.25 -3.49
N HIS A 64 5.34 3.73 -4.68
CA HIS A 64 4.36 4.30 -5.63
C HIS A 64 3.35 3.28 -6.12
N TYR A 65 3.78 2.03 -6.29
CA TYR A 65 2.89 0.94 -6.65
C TYR A 65 1.82 0.70 -5.59
N LEU A 66 2.22 0.56 -4.30
CA LEU A 66 1.27 0.41 -3.20
C LEU A 66 0.34 1.63 -3.10
N PHE A 67 0.91 2.83 -3.13
CA PHE A 67 0.15 4.08 -3.08
C PHE A 67 -0.87 4.17 -4.20
N GLY A 68 -0.49 3.86 -5.44
CA GLY A 68 -1.39 3.88 -6.60
C GLY A 68 -2.55 2.92 -6.45
N ARG A 69 -2.30 1.68 -5.98
CA ARG A 69 -3.36 0.70 -5.71
C ARG A 69 -4.36 1.20 -4.69
N LEU A 70 -3.87 1.74 -3.58
CA LEU A 70 -4.73 2.23 -2.51
C LEU A 70 -5.44 3.53 -2.91
N ALA A 71 -4.80 4.43 -3.64
CA ALA A 71 -5.43 5.62 -4.21
C ALA A 71 -6.57 5.24 -5.17
N TRP A 72 -6.36 4.25 -6.03
CA TRP A 72 -7.43 3.72 -6.87
C TRP A 72 -8.59 3.17 -6.04
N ALA A 73 -8.31 2.40 -4.99
CA ALA A 73 -9.35 1.89 -4.09
C ALA A 73 -10.14 3.00 -3.39
N GLN A 74 -9.53 4.17 -3.14
CA GLN A 74 -10.19 5.37 -2.62
C GLN A 74 -11.11 6.02 -3.65
N VAL A 75 -10.63 6.15 -4.89
CA VAL A 75 -11.41 6.69 -6.02
C VAL A 75 -12.61 5.79 -6.30
N ALA A 76 -12.40 4.48 -6.39
CA ALA A 76 -13.45 3.50 -6.70
C ALA A 76 -14.60 3.51 -5.67
N ARG A 77 -14.33 3.86 -4.42
CA ARG A 77 -15.36 3.99 -3.37
C ARG A 77 -15.92 5.41 -3.19
N GLY A 78 -15.50 6.36 -4.03
CA GLY A 78 -15.94 7.76 -3.97
C GLY A 78 -15.32 8.59 -2.84
N ALA A 79 -14.28 8.09 -2.16
CA ALA A 79 -13.62 8.84 -1.08
C ALA A 79 -12.69 9.95 -1.62
N VAL A 80 -12.25 9.84 -2.88
CA VAL A 80 -11.43 10.83 -3.59
C VAL A 80 -12.14 11.22 -4.88
N GLY A 81 -12.34 12.52 -5.11
CA GLY A 81 -12.89 13.05 -6.37
C GLY A 81 -14.30 13.67 -6.29
N LEU A 82 -14.98 13.59 -5.14
CA LEU A 82 -16.22 14.35 -4.92
C LEU A 82 -15.87 15.76 -4.39
N LEU A 83 -16.01 16.78 -5.23
CA LEU A 83 -16.07 18.16 -4.75
C LEU A 83 -17.41 18.34 -4.02
N PRO A 84 -17.43 18.99 -2.85
CA PRO A 84 -18.70 19.30 -2.18
C PRO A 84 -19.50 20.28 -3.05
N GLY A 85 -20.64 19.82 -3.55
CA GLY A 85 -21.59 20.61 -4.34
C GLY A 85 -21.39 20.51 -5.85
N SER A 86 -22.17 19.63 -6.47
CA SER A 86 -22.60 19.72 -7.87
C SER A 86 -24.11 19.72 -7.91
#